data_AF-A0A482D813-F1
#
_entry.id   AF-A0A482D813-F1
#
_cell.length_a   1.000
_cell.length_b   1.000
_cell.length_c   1.000
_cell.angle_alpha   90.00
_cell.angle_beta   90.00
_cell.angle_gamma   90.00
#
_symmetry.space_group_name_H-M   'P 1'
#
loop_
_entity.id
_entity.type
_entity.pdbx_description
1 polymer ?
#
loop_
_entity_poly.entity_id
_entity_poly.type
_entity_poly.pdbx_seq_one_letter_code
_entity_poly.pdbx_strand_id
1 'polypeptide(L)' 'MKIKEFTKKSTKELQTLLSEKRLALRTFRFSVAGSNTRNVKEGNALKKDIARILTLLNAKVNNE' A
#
# COMPACT_ATOMS: atom_id res chain seq x y z
N MET A 1 -5.50 5.74 -3.33
CA MET A 1 -6.82 5.25 -3.82
C MET A 1 -7.93 5.42 -2.79
N LYS A 2 -9.21 5.27 -3.17
CA LYS A 2 -10.36 5.25 -2.22
C LYS A 2 -10.55 3.82 -1.68
N ILE A 3 -10.96 3.70 -0.41
CA ILE A 3 -11.17 2.42 0.29
C ILE A 3 -12.15 1.48 -0.46
N LYS A 4 -13.15 2.06 -1.14
CA LYS A 4 -14.18 1.33 -1.91
C LYS A 4 -13.63 0.51 -3.10
N GLU A 5 -12.43 0.80 -3.61
CA GLU A 5 -11.84 0.01 -4.69
C GLU A 5 -11.14 -1.25 -4.18
N PHE A 6 -10.64 -1.22 -2.94
CA PHE A 6 -9.99 -2.36 -2.33
C PHE A 6 -11.00 -3.38 -1.76
N THR A 7 -12.22 -2.94 -1.41
CA THR A 7 -13.29 -3.85 -0.94
C THR A 7 -13.79 -4.79 -2.04
N LYS A 8 -13.74 -4.37 -3.31
CA LYS A 8 -14.14 -5.20 -4.46
C LYS A 8 -13.12 -6.28 -4.84
N LYS A 9 -11.88 -6.16 -4.36
CA LYS A 9 -10.80 -7.09 -4.71
C LYS A 9 -10.82 -8.34 -3.84
N SER A 10 -10.38 -9.45 -4.44
CA SER A 10 -10.23 -10.72 -3.72
C SER A 10 -9.10 -10.63 -2.68
N THR A 11 -9.15 -11.46 -1.64
CA THR A 11 -8.10 -11.50 -0.60
C THR A 11 -6.72 -11.78 -1.19
N LYS A 12 -6.64 -12.66 -2.20
CA LYS A 12 -5.41 -12.95 -2.95
C LYS A 12 -4.88 -11.72 -3.69
N GLU A 13 -5.75 -10.98 -4.37
CA GLU A 13 -5.37 -9.76 -5.09
C GLU A 13 -4.88 -8.66 -4.15
N LEU A 14 -5.51 -8.54 -2.97
CA LEU A 14 -5.07 -7.61 -1.93
C LEU A 14 -3.68 -7.95 -1.39
N GLN A 15 -3.36 -9.23 -1.24
CA GLN A 15 -2.02 -9.68 -0.84
C GLN A 15 -0.97 -9.41 -1.93
N THR A 16 -1.30 -9.63 -3.20
CA THR A 16 -0.40 -9.29 -4.33
C THR A 16 -0.12 -7.79 -4.37
N LEU A 17 -1.17 -6.96 -4.29
CA LEU A 17 -1.04 -5.50 -4.24
C LEU A 17 -0.25 -5.02 -3.03
N LEU A 18 -0.42 -5.66 -1.87
CA LEU A 18 0.36 -5.33 -0.67
C LEU A 18 1.86 -5.53 -0.91
N SER A 19 2.24 -6.64 -1.54
CA SER A 19 3.63 -6.96 -1.87
C SER A 19 4.22 -5.95 -2.85
N GLU A 20 3.49 -5.61 -3.92
CA GLU A 20 3.90 -4.60 -4.89
C GLU A 20 4.09 -3.21 -4.24
N LYS A 21 3.15 -2.78 -3.41
CA LYS A 21 3.22 -1.47 -2.73
C LYS A 21 4.36 -1.42 -1.72
N ARG A 22 4.65 -2.53 -1.03
CA ARG A 22 5.83 -2.64 -0.15
C ARG A 22 7.14 -2.56 -0.94
N LEU A 23 7.21 -3.21 -2.10
CA LEU A 23 8.37 -3.13 -2.99
C LEU A 23 8.57 -1.69 -3.48
N ALA A 24 7.50 -1.03 -3.92
CA ALA A 24 7.52 0.38 -4.34
C ALA A 24 7.96 1.32 -3.20
N LEU A 25 7.55 1.04 -1.95
CA LEU A 25 8.01 1.82 -0.80
C LEU A 25 9.51 1.59 -0.55
N ARG A 26 10.02 0.37 -0.74
CA ARG A 26 11.44 0.04 -0.59
C ARG A 26 12.27 0.73 -1.67
N THR A 27 11.87 0.66 -2.94
CA THR A 27 12.55 1.38 -4.03
C THR A 27 12.52 2.88 -3.79
N PHE A 28 11.37 3.44 -3.39
CA PHE A 28 11.25 4.85 -3.02
C PHE A 28 12.23 5.24 -1.91
N ARG A 29 12.37 4.43 -0.85
CA ARG A 29 13.35 4.68 0.23
C ARG A 29 14.79 4.68 -0.27
N PHE A 30 15.16 3.79 -1.18
CA PHE A 30 16.50 3.78 -1.76
C PHE A 30 16.72 4.97 -2.70
N SER A 31 15.73 5.34 -3.50
CA SER A 31 15.78 6.53 -4.37
C SER A 31 15.91 7.83 -3.57
N VAL A 32 15.25 7.94 -2.41
CA VAL A 32 15.36 9.08 -1.50
C VAL A 32 16.78 9.23 -0.94
N ALA A 33 17.49 8.13 -0.65
CA ALA A 33 18.82 8.17 -0.05
C ALA A 33 19.90 8.66 -1.04
N GLY A 34 19.73 8.41 -2.34
CA GLY A 34 20.72 8.76 -3.37
C GLY A 34 20.52 10.11 -4.05
N SER A 35 19.31 10.66 -4.05
CA SER A 35 19.00 11.96 -4.64
C SER A 35 17.75 12.55 -3.98
N ASN A 36 17.78 13.85 -3.68
CA ASN A 36 16.68 14.60 -3.06
C ASN A 36 15.40 14.48 -3.91
N THR A 37 14.60 13.45 -3.65
CA THR A 37 13.37 13.18 -4.39
C THR A 37 12.34 14.25 -4.03
N ARG A 38 12.04 15.10 -5.02
CA ARG A 38 11.09 16.22 -4.92
C ARG A 38 9.66 15.77 -4.55
N ASN A 39 9.33 14.49 -4.72
CA ASN A 39 7.99 13.92 -4.55
C ASN A 39 7.79 13.12 -3.26
N VAL A 40 8.09 13.73 -2.11
CA VAL A 40 7.86 13.16 -0.76
C VAL A 40 6.40 12.70 -0.54
N LYS A 41 5.46 13.33 -1.25
CA LYS A 41 4.02 13.00 -1.22
C LYS A 41 3.71 11.58 -1.70
N GLU A 42 4.47 11.04 -2.65
CA GLU A 42 4.26 9.68 -3.14
C GLU A 42 4.53 8.62 -2.08
N GLY A 43 5.61 8.78 -1.32
CA GLY A 43 5.91 7.88 -0.19
C GLY A 43 4.79 7.86 0.86
N ASN A 44 4.19 9.02 1.14
CA ASN A 44 3.05 9.11 2.06
C ASN A 44 1.78 8.48 1.47
N ALA A 45 1.55 8.62 0.16
CA ALA A 45 0.43 7.97 -0.52
C ALA A 45 0.57 6.44 -0.49
N LEU A 46 1.78 5.91 -0.75
CA LEU A 46 2.09 4.48 -0.68
C LEU A 46 1.84 3.91 0.71
N LYS A 47 2.30 4.60 1.77
CA LYS A 47 2.04 4.19 3.17
C LYS A 47 0.54 4.14 3.48
N LYS A 48 -0.23 5.14 3.04
CA LYS A 48 -1.70 5.17 3.24
C LYS A 48 -2.39 4.02 2.53
N ASP A 49 -1.98 3.70 1.30
CA ASP A 49 -2.59 2.59 0.55
C ASP A 49 -2.25 1.23 1.19
N ILE A 50 -1.02 1.03 1.69
CA ILE A 50 -0.64 -0.17 2.48
C ILE A 50 -1.51 -0.31 3.72
N ALA A 51 -1.68 0.76 4.50
CA ALA A 51 -2.49 0.74 5.72
C ALA A 51 -3.97 0.40 5.42
N ARG A 52 -4.53 0.94 4.33
CA ARG A 52 -5.91 0.62 3.91
C ARG A 52 -6.08 -0.85 3.52
N ILE A 53 -5.12 -1.42 2.78
CA ILE A 53 -5.15 -2.84 2.40
C ILE A 53 -5.10 -3.73 3.65
N LEU A 54 -4.21 -3.44 4.60
CA LEU A 54 -4.10 -4.19 5.85
C LEU A 54 -5.38 -4.08 6.70
N THR A 55 -5.97 -2.89 6.76
CA THR A 55 -7.24 -2.66 7.49
C THR A 55 -8.36 -3.51 6.90
N LEU A 56 -8.45 -3.59 5.57
CA LEU A 56 -9.46 -4.41 4.89
C LEU A 56 -9.23 -5.91 5.06
N LEU A 57 -7.98 -6.36 5.02
CA LEU A 57 -7.64 -7.75 5.31
C LEU A 57 -8.05 -8.11 6.74
N ASN A 58 -7.72 -7.25 7.72
CA ASN A 58 -8.10 -7.47 9.11
C ASN A 58 -9.61 -7.39 9.33
N ALA A 59 -10.30 -6.47 8.64
CA ALA A 59 -11.75 -6.37 8.70
C ALA A 59 -12.46 -7.59 8.09
N LYS A 60 -11.88 -8.24 7.07
CA LYS A 60 -12.39 -9.50 6.53
C LYS A 60 -12.20 -10.66 7.52
N VAL A 61 -11.03 -10.74 8.16
CA VAL A 61 -10.71 -11.79 9.15
C VAL A 61 -11.54 -11.67 10.43
N ASN A 62 -11.81 -10.46 10.92
CA ASN A 62 -12.62 -10.25 12.14
C ASN A 62 -14.14 -10.31 11.91
N ASN A 63 -14.61 -10.46 10.67
CA ASN A 63 -16.03 -10.66 10.35
C ASN A 63 -16.39 -12.14 10.07
N GLU A 64 -15.43 -13.06 10.28
CA GLU A 64 -15.64 -14.50 10.44
C GLU A 64 -15.59 -14.86 11.92
#